data_AF-A0A3D4DWB0-F1
#
_entry.id   AF-A0A3D4DWB0-F1
#
_cell.length_a   1.000
_cell.length_b   1.000
_cell.length_c   1.000
_cell.angle_alpha   90.00
_cell.angle_beta   90.00
_cell.angle_gamma   90.00
#
_symmetry.space_group_name_H-M   'P 1'
#
loop_
_entity.id
_entity.type
_entity.pdbx_description
1 polymer ?
#
loop_
_entity_poly.entity_id
_entity_poly.type
_entity_poly.pdbx_seq_one_letter_code
_entity_poly.pdbx_strand_id
1 'polypeptide(L)'
;TRGVTEPYRMFASRAEFRLALRADNADQRLSPLGLEIGLVSQERQRVFGDKMDALKEAKAQLDGLSFTPRQARACGVEVSEDGTRRTGFELLSIPGVTFDQVASASEDLAKTGPSIRTQVSRDALYAQYIERQKREVAALKRDEAETIPPDFDYAGLDGLTHELSGKLARIRPENLAQAGRIEGMTPAALTLILAKLRQR
;
A
#
# COMPACT_ATOMS: atom_id res chain seq x y z
N THR A 1 -12.07 -12.06 13.87
CA THR A 1 -13.14 -12.74 13.11
C THR A 1 -14.45 -12.02 13.39
N ARG A 2 -15.15 -11.55 12.35
CA ARG A 2 -16.52 -11.03 12.53
C ARG A 2 -17.45 -12.24 12.46
N GLY A 3 -18.29 -12.44 13.48
CA GLY A 3 -19.34 -13.47 13.43
C GLY A 3 -20.26 -13.22 12.24
N VAL A 4 -20.86 -14.28 11.70
CA VAL A 4 -21.74 -14.20 10.52
C VAL A 4 -23.12 -14.75 10.84
N THR A 5 -24.16 -14.01 10.52
CA THR A 5 -25.58 -14.43 10.64
C THR A 5 -26.11 -15.05 9.35
N GLU A 6 -25.35 -14.92 8.25
CA GLU A 6 -25.65 -15.48 6.93
C GLU A 6 -24.39 -16.09 6.31
N PRO A 7 -24.50 -17.01 5.32
CA PRO A 7 -23.35 -17.60 4.65
C PRO A 7 -22.42 -16.53 4.08
N TYR A 8 -21.13 -16.62 4.43
CA TYR A 8 -20.13 -15.68 3.99
C TYR A 8 -19.96 -15.68 2.47
N ARG A 9 -19.95 -14.49 1.86
CA ARG A 9 -19.75 -14.28 0.42
C ARG A 9 -18.57 -13.36 0.19
N MET A 10 -17.57 -13.83 -0.55
CA MET A 10 -16.35 -13.05 -0.85
C MET A 10 -16.65 -11.70 -1.53
N PHE A 11 -17.68 -11.62 -2.37
CA PHE A 11 -18.07 -10.37 -3.04
C PHE A 11 -18.56 -9.29 -2.06
N ALA A 12 -19.15 -9.68 -0.93
CA ALA A 12 -19.59 -8.76 0.12
C ALA A 12 -18.44 -8.35 1.06
N SER A 13 -17.28 -9.00 0.96
CA SER A 13 -16.11 -8.68 1.76
C SER A 13 -15.36 -7.47 1.19
N ARG A 14 -14.93 -6.56 2.07
CA ARG A 14 -14.04 -5.46 1.71
C ARG A 14 -12.62 -5.84 2.11
N ALA A 15 -11.74 -5.93 1.12
CA ALA A 15 -10.30 -6.02 1.37
C ALA A 15 -9.73 -4.60 1.46
N GLU A 16 -9.19 -4.25 2.62
CA GLU A 16 -8.54 -2.95 2.83
C GLU A 16 -7.37 -2.76 1.84
N PHE A 17 -6.69 -3.84 1.44
CA PHE A 17 -5.52 -3.84 0.55
C PHE A 17 -5.82 -4.12 -0.93
N ARG A 18 -7.01 -3.76 -1.44
CA ARG A 18 -7.45 -4.12 -2.80
C ARG A 18 -6.46 -3.75 -3.91
N LEU A 19 -5.75 -2.62 -3.81
CA LEU A 19 -4.80 -2.18 -4.83
C LEU A 19 -3.54 -3.05 -4.93
N ALA A 20 -3.16 -3.69 -3.81
CA ALA A 20 -2.08 -4.67 -3.77
C ALA A 20 -2.58 -6.08 -4.14
N LEU A 21 -3.84 -6.41 -3.81
CA LEU A 21 -4.44 -7.73 -3.99
C LEU A 21 -5.18 -7.87 -5.33
N ARG A 22 -4.49 -7.55 -6.43
CA ARG A 22 -5.09 -7.62 -7.77
C ARG A 22 -5.01 -9.03 -8.35
N ALA A 23 -5.89 -9.33 -9.30
CA ALA A 23 -5.85 -10.62 -9.99
C ALA A 23 -4.57 -10.77 -10.84
N ASP A 24 -4.12 -9.68 -11.48
CA ASP A 24 -2.97 -9.68 -12.39
C ASP A 24 -1.62 -10.00 -11.72
N ASN A 25 -1.46 -9.65 -10.44
CA ASN A 25 -0.23 -9.84 -9.67
C ASN A 25 -0.31 -11.00 -8.66
N ALA A 26 -1.33 -11.86 -8.77
CA ALA A 26 -1.54 -12.95 -7.82
C ALA A 26 -0.37 -13.95 -7.78
N ASP A 27 0.24 -14.22 -8.92
CA ASP A 27 1.43 -15.07 -9.02
C ASP A 27 2.64 -14.42 -8.33
N GLN A 28 2.89 -13.13 -8.56
CA GLN A 28 3.96 -12.38 -7.89
C GLN A 28 3.83 -12.45 -6.35
N ARG A 29 2.60 -12.50 -5.83
CA ARG A 29 2.32 -12.54 -4.40
C ARG A 29 2.35 -13.96 -3.80
N LEU A 30 1.84 -14.96 -4.53
CA LEU A 30 1.56 -16.28 -3.97
C LEU A 30 2.49 -17.38 -4.46
N SER A 31 3.10 -17.25 -5.64
CA SER A 31 4.04 -18.25 -6.16
C SER A 31 5.28 -18.43 -5.28
N PRO A 32 5.89 -17.38 -4.68
CA PRO A 32 6.99 -17.56 -3.74
C PRO A 32 6.62 -18.45 -2.55
N LEU A 33 5.43 -18.23 -1.96
CA LEU A 33 4.94 -19.06 -0.86
C LEU A 33 4.68 -20.50 -1.33
N GLY A 34 4.05 -20.67 -2.49
CA GLY A 34 3.80 -22.00 -3.06
C GLY A 34 5.07 -22.80 -3.35
N LEU A 35 6.16 -22.12 -3.73
CA LEU A 35 7.48 -22.73 -3.92
C LEU A 35 8.08 -23.18 -2.58
N GLU A 36 7.98 -22.34 -1.55
CA GLU A 36 8.47 -22.64 -0.20
C GLU A 36 7.83 -23.91 0.39
N ILE A 37 6.54 -24.11 0.15
CA ILE A 37 5.78 -25.27 0.64
C ILE A 37 5.71 -26.43 -0.37
N GLY A 38 6.41 -26.36 -1.50
CA GLY A 38 6.50 -27.44 -2.47
C GLY A 38 5.23 -27.71 -3.29
N LEU A 39 4.30 -26.76 -3.38
CA LEU A 39 3.04 -26.90 -4.14
C LEU A 39 3.15 -26.47 -5.62
N VAL A 40 4.27 -25.90 -6.03
CA VAL A 40 4.50 -25.38 -7.39
C VAL A 40 5.33 -26.38 -8.20
N SER A 41 4.83 -26.80 -9.37
CA SER A 41 5.57 -27.70 -10.26
C SER A 41 6.83 -27.03 -10.84
N GLN A 42 7.82 -27.83 -11.25
CA GLN A 42 9.05 -27.31 -11.88
C GLN A 42 8.77 -26.47 -13.13
N GLU A 43 7.82 -26.89 -13.96
CA GLU A 43 7.42 -26.13 -15.15
C GLU A 43 6.88 -24.75 -14.76
N ARG A 44 6.01 -24.69 -13.75
CA ARG A 44 5.41 -23.44 -13.28
C ARG A 44 6.43 -22.55 -12.58
N GLN A 45 7.39 -23.13 -11.87
CA GLN A 45 8.52 -22.43 -11.28
C GLN A 45 9.37 -21.73 -12.34
N ARG A 46 9.69 -22.43 -13.44
CA ARG A 46 10.43 -21.85 -14.57
C ARG A 46 9.68 -20.67 -15.19
N VAL A 47 8.41 -20.86 -15.54
CA VAL A 47 7.56 -19.80 -16.12
C VAL A 47 7.46 -18.59 -15.19
N PHE A 48 7.34 -18.82 -13.88
CA PHE A 48 7.33 -17.76 -12.89
C PHE A 48 8.67 -17.02 -12.82
N GLY A 49 9.79 -17.75 -12.79
CA GLY A 49 11.15 -17.20 -12.80
C GLY A 49 11.39 -16.31 -14.02
N ASP A 50 11.15 -16.83 -15.22
CA ASP A 50 11.32 -16.10 -16.48
C ASP A 50 10.49 -14.80 -16.49
N LYS A 51 9.25 -14.86 -15.99
CA LYS A 51 8.38 -13.67 -15.86
C LYS A 51 8.97 -12.65 -14.87
N MET A 52 9.41 -13.10 -13.69
CA MET A 52 9.93 -12.21 -12.65
C MET A 52 11.24 -11.54 -13.09
N ASP A 53 12.12 -12.27 -13.78
CA ASP A 53 13.36 -11.73 -14.33
C ASP A 53 13.07 -10.67 -15.39
N ALA A 54 12.16 -10.94 -16.33
CA ALA A 54 11.76 -9.97 -17.35
C ALA A 54 11.08 -8.71 -16.74
N LEU A 55 10.27 -8.87 -15.69
CA LEU A 55 9.68 -7.72 -14.98
C LEU A 55 10.75 -6.88 -14.28
N LYS A 56 11.72 -7.54 -13.64
CA LYS A 56 12.82 -6.88 -12.94
C LYS A 56 13.71 -6.12 -13.92
N GLU A 57 14.03 -6.72 -15.06
CA GLU A 57 14.82 -6.08 -16.12
C GLU A 57 14.10 -4.86 -16.70
N ALA A 58 12.83 -5.01 -17.10
CA ALA A 58 12.05 -3.91 -17.64
C ALA A 58 11.92 -2.75 -16.64
N LYS A 59 11.68 -3.06 -15.35
CA LYS A 59 11.64 -2.04 -14.29
C LYS A 59 12.99 -1.34 -14.13
N ALA A 60 14.09 -2.08 -14.12
CA ALA A 60 15.43 -1.50 -13.98
C ALA A 60 15.77 -0.57 -15.16
N GLN A 61 15.42 -0.96 -16.39
CA GLN A 61 15.57 -0.11 -17.56
C GLN A 61 14.73 1.17 -17.45
N LEU A 62 13.45 1.06 -17.05
CA LEU A 62 12.57 2.21 -16.83
C LEU A 62 13.09 3.16 -15.73
N ASP A 63 13.60 2.61 -14.63
CA ASP A 63 14.20 3.40 -13.53
C ASP A 63 15.53 4.07 -13.95
N GLY A 64 16.27 3.46 -14.88
CA GLY A 64 17.51 4.01 -15.43
C GLY A 64 17.30 5.16 -16.43
N LEU A 65 16.11 5.28 -17.02
CA LEU A 65 15.77 6.42 -17.86
C LEU A 65 15.50 7.66 -17.01
N SER A 66 15.84 8.84 -17.52
CA SER A 66 15.60 10.10 -16.82
C SER A 66 15.18 11.19 -17.80
N PHE A 67 13.94 11.66 -17.66
CA PHE A 67 13.29 12.62 -18.54
C PHE A 67 13.17 13.98 -17.87
N THR A 68 13.57 15.03 -18.58
CA THR A 68 13.12 16.40 -18.29
C THR A 68 11.65 16.59 -18.72
N PRO A 69 10.93 17.61 -18.21
CA PRO A 69 9.57 17.92 -18.67
C PRO A 69 9.44 18.13 -20.19
N ARG A 70 10.49 18.66 -20.83
CA ARG A 70 10.55 18.82 -22.28
C ARG A 70 10.66 17.48 -23.02
N GLN A 71 11.50 16.56 -22.51
CA GLN A 71 11.67 15.23 -23.09
C GLN A 71 10.41 14.37 -22.92
N ALA A 72 9.76 14.43 -21.75
CA ALA A 72 8.50 13.72 -21.52
C ALA A 72 7.43 14.14 -22.54
N ARG A 73 7.28 15.44 -22.80
CA ARG A 73 6.34 15.94 -23.81
C ARG A 73 6.72 15.59 -25.25
N ALA A 74 8.01 15.50 -25.56
CA ALA A 74 8.45 15.01 -26.86
C ALA A 74 8.03 13.54 -27.10
N CYS A 75 7.85 12.76 -26.03
CA CYS A 75 7.30 11.41 -26.06
C CYS A 75 5.75 11.37 -25.94
N GLY A 76 5.07 12.52 -26.00
CA GLY A 76 3.62 12.62 -25.86
C GLY A 76 3.09 12.48 -24.43
N VAL A 77 3.95 12.69 -23.42
CA VAL A 77 3.58 12.63 -22.01
C VAL A 77 3.48 14.04 -21.42
N GLU A 78 2.26 14.43 -21.04
CA GLU A 78 2.01 15.71 -20.39
C GLU A 78 2.46 15.69 -18.92
N VAL A 79 3.36 16.60 -18.57
CA VAL A 79 3.88 16.76 -17.20
C VAL A 79 4.02 18.24 -16.85
N SER A 80 3.97 18.56 -15.56
CA SER A 80 4.20 19.92 -15.07
C SER A 80 5.59 20.44 -15.43
N GLU A 81 5.70 21.73 -15.77
CA GLU A 81 6.96 22.42 -16.06
C GLU A 81 7.72 22.83 -14.80
N ASP A 82 7.83 21.91 -13.84
CA ASP A 82 8.44 22.15 -12.53
C ASP A 82 9.98 21.98 -12.54
N GLY A 83 10.56 21.63 -13.69
CA GLY A 83 11.98 21.31 -13.83
C GLY A 83 12.39 19.97 -13.21
N THR A 84 11.46 19.26 -12.56
CA THR A 84 11.72 17.98 -11.91
C THR A 84 11.94 16.90 -12.97
N ARG A 85 13.06 16.18 -12.86
CA ARG A 85 13.33 15.01 -13.69
C ARG A 85 12.53 13.83 -13.20
N ARG A 86 12.02 13.02 -14.12
CA ARG A 86 11.21 11.83 -13.82
C ARG A 86 11.77 10.60 -14.51
N THR A 87 11.75 9.44 -13.86
CA THR A 87 12.14 8.18 -14.50
C THR A 87 11.06 7.68 -15.45
N GLY A 88 11.39 6.71 -16.31
CA GLY A 88 10.39 6.05 -17.15
C GLY A 88 9.30 5.37 -16.32
N PHE A 89 9.66 4.79 -15.17
CA PHE A 89 8.71 4.18 -14.25
C PHE A 89 7.78 5.22 -13.62
N GLU A 90 8.32 6.39 -13.25
CA GLU A 90 7.53 7.49 -12.72
C GLU A 90 6.58 8.08 -13.78
N LEU A 91 7.00 8.20 -15.03
CA LEU A 91 6.11 8.61 -16.12
C LEU A 91 4.96 7.62 -16.31
N LEU A 92 5.21 6.31 -16.24
CA LEU A 92 4.15 5.28 -16.32
C LEU A 92 3.20 5.28 -15.13
N SER A 93 3.56 5.93 -14.02
CA SER A 93 2.64 6.12 -12.90
C SER A 93 1.56 7.17 -13.18
N ILE A 94 1.71 7.97 -14.24
CA ILE A 94 0.74 8.99 -14.65
C ILE A 94 -0.41 8.33 -15.41
N PRO A 95 -1.68 8.53 -15.00
CA PRO A 95 -2.83 7.96 -15.70
C PRO A 95 -2.86 8.34 -17.19
N GLY A 96 -3.02 7.33 -18.05
CA GLY A 96 -3.11 7.52 -19.51
C GLY A 96 -1.77 7.42 -20.25
N VAL A 97 -0.63 7.42 -19.54
CA VAL A 97 0.68 7.20 -20.17
C VAL A 97 0.85 5.72 -20.52
N THR A 98 1.33 5.45 -21.73
CA THR A 98 1.54 4.09 -22.23
C THR A 98 3.01 3.70 -22.19
N PHE A 99 3.27 2.39 -22.10
CA PHE A 99 4.63 1.85 -22.18
C PHE A 99 5.35 2.29 -23.46
N ASP A 100 4.64 2.32 -24.59
CA ASP A 100 5.23 2.62 -25.89
C ASP A 100 5.70 4.07 -26.01
N GLN A 101 4.99 5.02 -25.36
CA GLN A 101 5.44 6.41 -25.26
C GLN A 101 6.81 6.49 -24.58
N VAL A 102 6.99 5.79 -23.46
CA VAL A 102 8.24 5.81 -22.68
C VAL A 102 9.34 4.99 -23.37
N ALA A 103 8.98 3.86 -23.98
CA ALA A 103 9.92 2.97 -24.68
C ALA A 103 10.53 3.61 -25.93
N SER A 104 9.91 4.65 -26.50
CA SER A 104 10.47 5.41 -27.63
C SER A 104 11.87 6.00 -27.35
N ALA A 105 12.23 6.16 -26.07
CA ALA A 105 13.53 6.67 -25.64
C ALA A 105 14.60 5.58 -25.43
N SER A 106 14.28 4.28 -25.60
CA SER A 106 15.21 3.18 -25.32
C SER A 106 14.94 1.96 -26.21
N GLU A 107 15.92 1.60 -27.03
CA GLU A 107 15.84 0.40 -27.89
C GLU A 107 15.69 -0.90 -27.09
N ASP A 108 16.27 -0.98 -25.89
CA ASP A 108 16.14 -2.17 -25.05
C ASP A 108 14.73 -2.38 -24.50
N LEU A 109 14.03 -1.29 -24.13
CA LEU A 109 12.61 -1.38 -23.74
C LEU A 109 11.74 -1.84 -24.92
N ALA A 110 12.13 -1.55 -26.15
CA ALA A 110 11.42 -2.00 -27.35
C ALA A 110 11.42 -3.53 -27.51
N LYS A 111 12.33 -4.26 -26.86
CA LYS A 111 12.38 -5.74 -26.86
C LYS A 111 11.45 -6.37 -25.83
N THR A 112 10.87 -5.58 -24.91
CA THR A 112 10.00 -6.08 -23.84
C THR A 112 8.75 -6.73 -24.41
N GLY A 113 8.41 -7.94 -23.96
CA GLY A 113 7.21 -8.66 -24.40
C GLY A 113 5.89 -8.01 -23.93
N PRO A 114 4.76 -8.16 -24.66
CA PRO A 114 3.50 -7.45 -24.36
C PRO A 114 2.93 -7.72 -22.96
N SER A 115 3.06 -8.94 -22.44
CA SER A 115 2.61 -9.31 -21.10
C SER A 115 3.38 -8.56 -20.01
N ILE A 116 4.70 -8.44 -20.19
CA ILE A 116 5.61 -7.73 -19.28
C ILE A 116 5.34 -6.23 -19.33
N ARG A 117 5.17 -5.64 -20.53
CA ARG A 117 4.77 -4.22 -20.69
C ARG A 117 3.48 -3.90 -19.94
N THR A 118 2.47 -4.76 -20.10
CA THR A 118 1.17 -4.58 -19.45
C THR A 118 1.31 -4.64 -17.93
N GLN A 119 2.05 -5.62 -17.43
CA GLN A 119 2.22 -5.82 -15.99
C GLN A 119 3.03 -4.68 -15.35
N VAL A 120 4.18 -4.29 -15.93
CA VAL A 120 5.00 -3.20 -15.37
C VAL A 120 4.28 -1.85 -15.43
N SER A 121 3.47 -1.59 -16.46
CA SER A 121 2.63 -0.37 -16.52
C SER A 121 1.58 -0.36 -15.42
N ARG A 122 0.93 -1.49 -15.14
CA ARG A 122 -0.01 -1.61 -14.01
C ARG A 122 0.69 -1.43 -12.68
N ASP A 123 1.86 -2.04 -12.51
CA ASP A 123 2.65 -1.93 -11.29
C ASP A 123 3.08 -0.48 -11.05
N ALA A 124 3.50 0.25 -12.08
CA ALA A 124 3.81 1.68 -12.01
C ALA A 124 2.59 2.53 -11.64
N LEU A 125 1.45 2.34 -12.33
CA LEU A 125 0.21 3.07 -12.08
C LEU A 125 -0.27 2.93 -10.63
N TYR A 126 -0.15 1.74 -10.04
CA TYR A 126 -0.60 1.50 -8.67
C TYR A 126 0.48 1.74 -7.61
N ALA A 127 1.75 1.88 -7.98
CA ALA A 127 2.86 1.98 -7.03
C ALA A 127 2.65 3.12 -6.01
N GLN A 128 2.32 4.32 -6.48
CA GLN A 128 2.12 5.49 -5.61
C GLN A 128 0.96 5.30 -4.63
N TYR A 129 -0.15 4.72 -5.09
CA TYR A 129 -1.31 4.45 -4.24
C TYR A 129 -1.03 3.36 -3.21
N ILE A 130 -0.29 2.32 -3.60
CA ILE A 130 0.14 1.24 -2.70
C ILE A 130 1.09 1.79 -1.64
N GLU A 131 2.07 2.61 -2.01
CA GLU A 131 3.00 3.24 -1.06
C GLU A 131 2.29 4.20 -0.10
N ARG A 132 1.35 5.00 -0.61
CA ARG A 132 0.49 5.83 0.25
C ARG A 132 -0.29 4.97 1.25
N GLN A 133 -0.95 3.91 0.78
CA GLN A 133 -1.70 3.01 1.64
C GLN A 133 -0.82 2.33 2.70
N LYS A 134 0.40 1.91 2.32
CA LYS A 134 1.38 1.35 3.28
C LYS A 134 1.74 2.37 4.35
N ARG A 135 1.97 3.64 3.99
CA ARG A 135 2.28 4.72 4.95
C ARG A 135 1.10 4.98 5.90
N GLU A 136 -0.12 5.00 5.39
CA GLU A 136 -1.34 5.15 6.19
C GLU A 136 -1.49 3.99 7.20
N VAL A 137 -1.31 2.74 6.75
CA VAL A 137 -1.37 1.55 7.62
C VAL A 137 -0.23 1.56 8.65
N ALA A 138 0.98 1.95 8.26
CA ALA A 138 2.11 2.04 9.17
C ALA A 138 1.91 3.14 10.23
N ALA A 139 1.30 4.27 9.84
CA ALA A 139 0.93 5.32 10.78
C ALA A 139 -0.12 4.85 11.78
N LEU A 140 -1.19 4.19 11.30
CA LEU A 140 -2.21 3.63 12.17
C LEU A 140 -1.63 2.62 13.16
N LYS A 141 -0.77 1.70 12.70
CA LYS A 141 -0.11 0.73 13.58
C LYS A 141 0.79 1.37 14.62
N ARG A 142 1.48 2.46 14.27
CA ARG A 142 2.29 3.23 15.23
C ARG A 142 1.39 3.85 16.29
N ASP A 143 0.30 4.49 15.88
CA ASP A 143 -0.67 5.10 16.79
C ASP A 143 -1.30 4.03 17.69
N GLU A 144 -1.72 2.89 17.15
CA GLU A 144 -2.25 1.75 17.90
C GLU A 144 -1.27 1.16 18.93
N ALA A 145 0.02 1.20 18.63
CA ALA A 145 1.09 0.72 19.51
C ALA A 145 1.55 1.77 20.55
N GLU A 146 1.05 3.01 20.48
CA GLU A 146 1.39 4.06 21.43
C GLU A 146 1.03 3.59 22.86
N THR A 147 2.04 3.53 23.72
CA THR A 147 1.88 3.04 25.08
C THR A 147 1.16 4.07 25.92
N ILE A 148 0.12 3.65 26.65
CA ILE A 148 -0.58 4.50 27.59
C ILE A 148 0.03 4.27 28.98
N PRO A 149 0.61 5.30 29.60
CA PRO A 149 1.18 5.17 30.94
C PRO A 149 0.12 4.74 31.96
N PRO A 150 0.48 3.92 32.97
CA PRO A 150 -0.46 3.41 33.96
C PRO A 150 -1.07 4.51 34.87
N ASP A 151 -0.44 5.69 34.90
CA ASP A 151 -0.85 6.89 35.61
C ASP A 151 -1.57 7.92 34.72
N PHE A 152 -1.93 7.53 33.49
CA PHE A 152 -2.59 8.42 32.54
C PHE A 152 -3.95 8.88 33.09
N ASP A 153 -4.13 10.19 33.16
CA ASP A 153 -5.36 10.80 33.64
C ASP A 153 -6.42 10.91 32.53
N TYR A 154 -7.39 10.00 32.56
CA TYR A 154 -8.54 10.02 31.64
C TYR A 154 -9.65 10.98 32.10
N ALA A 155 -9.67 11.41 33.36
CA ALA A 155 -10.72 12.29 33.88
C ALA A 155 -10.50 13.75 33.45
N GLY A 156 -9.23 14.15 33.28
CA GLY A 156 -8.83 15.46 32.77
C GLY A 156 -8.90 15.63 31.24
N LEU A 157 -9.48 14.67 30.50
CA LEU A 157 -9.63 14.75 29.05
C LEU A 157 -11.01 15.32 28.66
N ASP A 158 -11.03 16.59 28.28
CA ASP A 158 -12.21 17.23 27.71
C ASP A 158 -12.65 16.51 26.43
N GLY A 159 -13.91 16.10 26.38
CA GLY A 159 -14.49 15.36 25.25
C GLY A 159 -14.63 13.84 25.45
N LEU A 160 -14.12 13.28 26.56
CA LEU A 160 -14.52 11.95 27.00
C LEU A 160 -15.80 12.03 27.85
N THR A 161 -16.75 11.13 27.60
CA THR A 161 -17.91 11.00 28.48
C THR A 161 -17.48 10.45 29.84
N HIS A 162 -18.19 10.81 30.91
CA HIS A 162 -17.90 10.27 32.25
C HIS A 162 -17.94 8.74 32.29
N GLU A 163 -18.86 8.13 31.55
CA GLU A 163 -18.93 6.67 31.43
C GLU A 163 -17.66 6.09 30.79
N LEU A 164 -17.23 6.63 29.64
CA LEU A 164 -16.07 6.12 28.92
C LEU A 164 -14.77 6.37 29.70
N SER A 165 -14.64 7.53 30.33
CA SER A 165 -13.53 7.86 31.22
C SER A 165 -13.46 6.88 32.40
N GLY A 166 -14.60 6.57 33.03
CA GLY A 166 -14.69 5.56 34.09
C GLY A 166 -14.29 4.15 33.63
N LYS A 167 -14.74 3.73 32.42
CA LYS A 167 -14.33 2.45 31.82
C LYS A 167 -12.82 2.39 31.57
N LEU A 168 -12.24 3.45 31.02
CA LEU A 168 -10.80 3.56 30.77
C LEU A 168 -9.97 3.53 32.06
N ALA A 169 -10.37 4.27 33.08
CA ALA A 169 -9.69 4.31 34.37
C ALA A 169 -9.71 2.97 35.11
N ARG A 170 -10.76 2.16 34.90
CA ARG A 170 -10.89 0.81 35.45
C ARG A 170 -10.10 -0.24 34.65
N ILE A 171 -10.20 -0.20 33.32
CA ILE A 171 -9.58 -1.19 32.44
C ILE A 171 -8.07 -0.96 32.31
N ARG A 172 -7.62 0.30 32.35
CA ARG A 172 -6.22 0.73 32.19
C ARG A 172 -5.54 0.06 30.99
N PRO A 173 -6.00 0.34 29.76
CA PRO A 173 -5.39 -0.22 28.58
C PRO A 173 -3.91 0.17 28.47
N GLU A 174 -3.06 -0.77 28.07
CA GLU A 174 -1.62 -0.59 27.89
C GLU A 174 -1.27 0.20 26.63
N ASN A 175 -2.17 0.21 25.64
CA ASN A 175 -2.00 0.94 24.38
C ASN A 175 -3.33 1.34 23.76
N LEU A 176 -3.27 2.17 22.71
CA LEU A 176 -4.45 2.64 21.99
C LEU A 176 -5.23 1.52 21.30
N ALA A 177 -4.56 0.46 20.83
CA ALA A 177 -5.26 -0.71 20.27
C ALA A 177 -6.16 -1.41 21.30
N GLN A 178 -5.70 -1.54 22.54
CA GLN A 178 -6.50 -2.11 23.63
C GLN A 178 -7.63 -1.15 24.04
N ALA A 179 -7.34 0.15 24.13
CA ALA A 179 -8.35 1.17 24.38
C ALA A 179 -9.47 1.13 23.31
N GLY A 180 -9.09 0.91 22.05
CA GLY A 180 -9.99 0.81 20.89
C GLY A 180 -11.03 -0.31 20.96
N ARG A 181 -10.77 -1.35 21.77
CA ARG A 181 -11.67 -2.50 21.94
C ARG A 181 -12.67 -2.32 23.09
N ILE A 182 -12.57 -1.23 23.85
CA ILE A 182 -13.47 -0.95 24.97
C ILE A 182 -14.86 -0.62 24.42
N GLU A 183 -15.88 -1.21 25.03
CA GLU A 183 -17.27 -0.96 24.65
C GLU A 183 -17.65 0.52 24.83
N GLY A 184 -18.19 1.13 23.77
CA GLY A 184 -18.50 2.55 23.72
C GLY A 184 -17.31 3.42 23.30
N MET A 185 -16.16 2.83 22.95
CA MET A 185 -15.04 3.57 22.40
C MET A 185 -15.39 4.15 21.02
N THR A 186 -14.93 5.37 20.78
CA THR A 186 -15.12 6.08 19.50
C THR A 186 -13.79 6.49 18.90
N PRO A 187 -13.70 6.66 17.57
CA PRO A 187 -12.50 7.21 16.93
C PRO A 187 -12.10 8.58 17.49
N ALA A 188 -13.07 9.41 17.86
CA ALA A 188 -12.82 10.72 18.46
C ALA A 188 -12.13 10.59 19.84
N ALA A 189 -12.62 9.68 20.69
CA ALA A 189 -12.01 9.42 21.99
C ALA A 189 -10.58 8.89 21.89
N LEU A 190 -10.30 7.97 20.97
CA LEU A 190 -8.93 7.49 20.71
C LEU A 190 -8.01 8.62 20.24
N THR A 191 -8.53 9.52 19.40
CA THR A 191 -7.78 10.69 18.92
C THR A 191 -7.44 11.64 20.06
N LEU A 192 -8.36 11.87 21.00
CA LEU A 192 -8.12 12.70 22.19
C LEU A 192 -7.02 12.10 23.09
N ILE A 193 -7.06 10.79 23.33
CA ILE A 193 -6.03 10.10 24.12
C ILE A 193 -4.67 10.21 23.41
N LEU A 194 -4.61 9.91 22.11
CA LEU A 194 -3.38 10.03 21.31
C LEU A 194 -2.80 11.44 21.33
N ALA A 195 -3.65 12.46 21.18
CA ALA A 195 -3.23 13.86 21.20
C ALA A 195 -2.61 14.23 22.56
N LYS A 196 -3.20 13.76 23.66
CA LYS A 196 -2.67 14.00 25.01
C LYS A 196 -1.35 13.25 25.27
N LEU A 197 -1.21 12.02 24.78
CA LEU A 197 0.05 11.27 24.88
C LEU A 197 1.20 11.99 24.17
N ARG A 198 0.94 12.60 23.01
CA ARG A 198 1.93 13.37 22.24
C ARG A 198 2.26 14.75 22.79
N GLN A 199 1.49 15.24 23.76
CA GLN A 199 1.73 16.53 24.44
C GLN A 199 2.58 16.38 25.70
N ARG A 200 2.80 15.15 26.19
CA ARG A 200 3.79 14.86 27.23
C ARG A 200 5.20 14.91 26.64
#